data_AF-A0AAU9ZYB8-F1
#
_entry.id   AF-A0AAU9ZYB8-F1
#
_cell.length_a   1.000
_cell.length_b   1.000
_cell.length_c   1.000
_cell.angle_alpha   90.00
_cell.angle_beta   90.00
_cell.angle_gamma   90.00
#
_symmetry.space_group_name_H-M   'P 1'
#
loop_
_entity.id
_entity.type
_entity.pdbx_description
1 polymer ?
#
loop_
_entity_poly.entity_id
_entity_poly.type
_entity_poly.pdbx_seq_one_letter_code
_entity_poly.pdbx_strand_id
1 'polypeptide(L)'
;MKRAPLLLLGVYLLSFSRAEEGLNFPTYDGKDRVVSLSEKSFKQMLKRYELLCLYYHEPVSSDKVAQKQFQLKEIVLEVSFNEEGSLYVLKGDRTIEFDGEFAADVLVEFLLDLIEDPVEIVNNKLEVQAFERIEDQIKLLGFFKNEDSEYYKAFQEAAEHFQPYIKFFATFDKGVAKKLSLKMNEVGFYEPFMDEPNVIPNKPYTEEELVEFVKEHQRPTLRRLRPEDMFETWEDDLNGIHIVAFAEKSDPDGYEFLEILKQVARDNTDNPDLSILWIDPDDFPLLVAYWEKTFKIDLFKPQIGVVNVTDADSVWMEIPDDDDLPTAEELEDWIEDVLSGKINTEDDDNEDEDDDGDNDNDDDDDDDDNSDDEDNDDSDDDDDD
;
A
#
# COMPACT_ATOMS: atom_id res chain seq x y z
N MET A 1 30.60 42.97 74.19
CA MET A 1 30.62 42.21 72.92
C MET A 1 29.20 42.15 72.38
N LYS A 2 28.89 42.97 71.36
CA LYS A 2 27.57 43.06 70.72
C LYS A 2 27.73 42.62 69.27
N ARG A 3 26.88 41.69 68.84
CA ARG A 3 26.83 41.14 67.48
C ARG A 3 26.25 42.19 66.52
N ALA A 4 26.84 42.31 65.34
CA ALA A 4 26.24 42.91 64.15
C ALA A 4 26.48 41.95 62.96
N PRO A 5 25.50 41.76 62.06
CA PRO A 5 25.41 40.56 61.24
C PRO A 5 26.20 40.67 59.92
N LEU A 6 26.76 39.54 59.47
CA LEU A 6 27.17 39.35 58.09
C LEU A 6 25.92 39.28 57.20
N LEU A 7 25.80 40.23 56.27
CA LEU A 7 24.87 40.15 55.14
C LEU A 7 25.55 39.32 54.04
N LEU A 8 25.09 38.09 53.88
CA LEU A 8 25.48 37.19 52.79
C LEU A 8 24.53 37.48 51.62
N LEU A 9 24.96 38.33 50.68
CA LEU A 9 24.24 38.57 49.44
C LEU A 9 24.65 37.49 48.42
N GLY A 10 24.02 36.32 48.51
CA GLY A 10 24.08 35.33 47.45
C GLY A 10 23.17 35.76 46.31
N VAL A 11 23.73 36.40 45.27
CA VAL A 11 23.00 36.60 44.01
C VAL A 11 23.23 35.36 43.16
N TYR A 12 22.19 34.53 43.15
CA TYR A 12 22.00 33.39 42.27
C TYR A 12 21.99 33.89 40.82
N LEU A 13 23.06 33.64 40.06
CA LEU A 13 23.05 33.77 38.59
C LEU A 13 22.27 32.57 38.03
N LEU A 14 20.94 32.64 38.08
CA LEU A 14 20.09 31.89 37.17
C LEU A 14 20.12 32.62 35.84
N SER A 15 20.95 32.15 34.92
CA SER A 15 20.79 32.44 33.50
C SER A 15 19.43 31.90 33.07
N PHE A 16 18.40 32.74 33.06
CA PHE A 16 17.17 32.48 32.34
C PHE A 16 17.50 32.57 30.84
N SER A 17 17.87 31.42 30.25
CA SER A 17 17.82 31.24 28.81
C SER A 17 16.34 31.20 28.42
N ARG A 18 15.78 32.37 28.12
CA ARG A 18 14.46 32.51 27.52
C ARG A 18 14.59 32.18 26.04
N ALA A 19 14.08 31.03 25.61
CA ALA A 19 13.83 30.76 24.20
C ALA A 19 12.64 31.66 23.78
N GLU A 20 12.93 32.89 23.34
CA GLU A 20 11.90 33.89 23.01
C GLU A 20 11.25 33.68 21.63
N GLU A 21 11.83 32.86 20.76
CA GLU A 21 11.23 32.46 19.47
C GLU A 21 11.32 30.94 19.33
N GLY A 22 10.16 30.29 19.23
CA GLY A 22 10.04 28.84 19.04
C GLY A 22 10.42 28.41 17.62
N LEU A 23 10.38 27.09 17.39
CA LEU A 23 10.58 26.52 16.06
C LEU A 23 9.40 26.93 15.15
N ASN A 24 9.65 27.72 14.11
CA ASN A 24 8.63 28.05 13.11
C ASN A 24 8.67 27.00 11.99
N PHE A 25 7.64 26.16 11.94
CA PHE A 25 7.47 25.21 10.84
C PHE A 25 7.08 25.95 9.55
N PRO A 26 7.71 25.66 8.40
CA PRO A 26 7.28 26.18 7.11
C PRO A 26 5.81 25.82 6.85
N THR A 27 5.04 26.79 6.35
CA THR A 27 3.65 26.57 5.92
C THR A 27 3.48 26.96 4.47
N TYR A 28 2.43 26.45 3.82
CA TYR A 28 2.04 26.90 2.49
C TYR A 28 1.94 28.43 2.45
N ASP A 29 2.61 29.06 1.48
CA ASP A 29 2.74 30.51 1.38
C ASP A 29 1.61 31.19 0.60
N GLY A 30 0.60 30.42 0.17
CA GLY A 30 -0.57 30.92 -0.55
C GLY A 30 -0.32 31.29 -2.02
N LYS A 31 0.89 31.07 -2.56
CA LYS A 31 1.19 31.41 -3.95
C LYS A 31 0.88 30.24 -4.89
N ASP A 32 0.14 30.56 -5.94
CA ASP A 32 -0.15 29.62 -7.02
C ASP A 32 1.12 29.34 -7.85
N ARG A 33 1.43 28.05 -7.99
CA ARG A 33 2.57 27.53 -8.76
C ARG A 33 2.13 26.48 -9.78
N VAL A 34 0.88 26.04 -9.76
CA VAL A 34 0.34 25.08 -10.72
C VAL A 34 -0.15 25.87 -11.93
N VAL A 35 0.33 25.53 -13.12
CA VAL A 35 0.09 26.34 -14.33
C VAL A 35 -0.72 25.55 -15.33
N SER A 36 -1.82 26.14 -15.82
CA SER A 36 -2.59 25.55 -16.91
C SER A 36 -1.77 25.51 -18.20
N LEU A 37 -1.73 24.35 -18.86
CA LEU A 37 -0.94 24.17 -20.06
C LEU A 37 -1.70 24.54 -21.34
N SER A 38 -0.91 25.00 -22.30
CA SER A 38 -1.28 25.24 -23.69
C SER A 38 -0.18 24.60 -24.54
N GLU A 39 -0.44 24.29 -25.82
CA GLU A 39 0.58 23.70 -26.69
C GLU A 39 1.91 24.50 -26.68
N LYS A 40 1.82 25.83 -26.68
CA LYS A 40 3.00 26.71 -26.66
C LYS A 40 3.74 26.68 -25.33
N SER A 41 3.03 26.66 -24.20
CA SER A 41 3.65 26.62 -22.88
C SER A 41 4.18 25.23 -22.55
N PHE A 42 3.54 24.16 -23.04
CA PHE A 42 3.98 22.78 -22.85
C PHE A 42 5.39 22.55 -23.38
N LYS A 43 5.64 22.89 -24.66
CA LYS A 43 6.98 22.79 -25.28
C LYS A 43 8.05 23.63 -24.57
N GLN A 44 7.64 24.69 -23.87
CA GLN A 44 8.56 25.50 -23.05
C GLN A 44 8.84 24.86 -21.70
N MET A 45 7.82 24.31 -21.03
CA MET A 45 7.96 23.64 -19.75
C MET A 45 8.75 22.34 -19.85
N LEU A 46 8.51 21.54 -20.90
CA LEU A 46 9.30 20.34 -21.21
C LEU A 46 10.81 20.61 -21.36
N LYS A 47 11.18 21.81 -21.82
CA LYS A 47 12.60 22.19 -21.96
C LYS A 47 13.19 22.78 -20.68
N ARG A 48 12.34 23.18 -19.74
CA ARG A 48 12.73 23.92 -18.54
C ARG A 48 12.92 23.01 -17.34
N TYR A 49 12.08 21.99 -17.23
CA TYR A 49 12.05 21.07 -16.10
C TYR A 49 12.48 19.69 -16.54
N GLU A 50 13.25 19.03 -15.70
CA GLU A 50 13.67 17.63 -15.87
C GLU A 50 12.50 16.67 -15.63
N LEU A 51 11.70 16.95 -14.59
CA LEU A 51 10.40 16.34 -14.36
C LEU A 51 9.29 17.36 -14.60
N LEU A 52 8.26 16.95 -15.35
CA LEU A 52 7.04 17.72 -15.52
C LEU A 52 5.84 16.88 -15.08
N CYS A 53 5.22 17.25 -13.97
CA CYS A 53 4.01 16.62 -13.45
C CYS A 53 2.77 17.27 -14.07
N LEU A 54 1.85 16.43 -14.53
CA LEU A 54 0.70 16.79 -15.34
C LEU A 54 -0.53 16.13 -14.75
N TYR A 55 -1.39 16.95 -14.16
CA TYR A 55 -2.69 16.49 -13.70
C TYR A 55 -3.68 16.55 -14.86
N TYR A 56 -4.13 15.39 -15.34
CA TYR A 56 -5.12 15.30 -16.40
C TYR A 56 -6.50 15.20 -15.76
N HIS A 57 -7.39 16.14 -16.09
CA HIS A 57 -8.65 16.31 -15.38
C HIS A 57 -9.77 16.72 -16.32
N GLU A 58 -11.01 16.42 -15.95
CA GLU A 58 -12.18 16.84 -16.73
C GLU A 58 -12.26 18.38 -16.90
N PRO A 59 -12.87 18.87 -18.00
CA PRO A 59 -13.12 20.29 -18.15
C PRO A 59 -14.02 20.82 -17.03
N VAL A 60 -13.48 21.74 -16.22
CA VAL A 60 -14.18 22.40 -15.11
C VAL A 60 -15.38 23.27 -15.58
N SER A 61 -15.55 23.46 -16.90
CA SER A 61 -16.59 24.30 -17.49
C SER A 61 -17.64 23.47 -18.26
N SER A 62 -18.91 23.80 -18.06
CA SER A 62 -20.05 23.26 -18.81
C SER A 62 -20.24 23.88 -20.20
N ASP A 63 -19.40 24.85 -20.58
CA ASP A 63 -19.44 25.48 -21.90
C ASP A 63 -18.88 24.57 -23.00
N LYS A 64 -19.71 24.25 -24.00
CA LYS A 64 -19.38 23.34 -25.10
C LYS A 64 -18.19 23.80 -25.96
N VAL A 65 -17.88 25.10 -25.99
CA VAL A 65 -16.73 25.63 -26.74
C VAL A 65 -15.44 25.43 -25.94
N ALA A 66 -15.48 25.70 -24.63
CA ALA A 66 -14.37 25.40 -23.72
C ALA A 66 -14.04 23.91 -23.68
N GLN A 67 -15.04 23.03 -23.65
CA GLN A 67 -14.86 21.57 -23.71
C GLN A 67 -14.20 21.13 -25.02
N LYS A 68 -14.69 21.61 -26.18
CA LYS A 68 -14.06 21.30 -27.48
C LYS A 68 -12.63 21.84 -27.58
N GLN A 69 -12.33 22.97 -26.97
CA GLN A 69 -10.96 23.51 -26.91
C GLN A 69 -10.05 22.72 -25.97
N PHE A 70 -10.59 22.12 -24.92
CA PHE A 70 -9.87 21.21 -24.03
C PHE A 70 -9.51 19.91 -24.76
N GLN A 71 -10.49 19.25 -25.38
CA GLN A 71 -10.29 18.02 -26.18
C GLN A 71 -9.32 18.23 -27.37
N LEU A 72 -9.35 19.40 -28.01
CA LEU A 72 -8.39 19.72 -29.08
C LEU A 72 -6.96 19.95 -28.57
N LYS A 73 -6.78 20.38 -27.31
CA LYS A 73 -5.44 20.53 -26.70
C LYS A 73 -4.86 19.17 -26.31
N GLU A 74 -5.70 18.26 -25.84
CA GLU A 74 -5.35 16.87 -25.52
C GLU A 74 -4.75 16.15 -26.74
N ILE A 75 -5.44 16.17 -27.87
CA ILE A 75 -4.97 15.58 -29.15
C ILE A 75 -3.63 16.18 -29.61
N VAL A 76 -3.41 17.48 -29.38
CA VAL A 76 -2.22 18.21 -29.83
C VAL A 76 -0.99 17.96 -28.95
N LEU A 77 -1.19 17.50 -27.71
CA LEU A 77 -0.09 17.21 -26.81
C LEU A 77 0.63 15.90 -27.19
N GLU A 78 0.04 15.04 -28.04
CA GLU A 78 0.62 13.75 -28.49
C GLU A 78 1.11 12.88 -27.32
N VAL A 79 0.55 13.05 -26.12
CA VAL A 79 0.91 12.26 -24.94
C VAL A 79 -0.18 11.21 -24.73
N SER A 80 0.26 9.99 -24.42
CA SER A 80 -0.58 8.81 -24.15
C SER A 80 -1.33 8.92 -22.81
N PHE A 81 -2.00 10.03 -22.54
CA PHE A 81 -2.87 10.16 -21.37
C PHE A 81 -4.16 9.42 -21.67
N ASN A 82 -4.45 8.37 -20.91
CA ASN A 82 -5.57 7.49 -21.17
C ASN A 82 -6.64 7.56 -20.07
N GLU A 83 -6.29 8.06 -18.89
CA GLU A 83 -7.16 8.02 -17.72
C GLU A 83 -7.44 9.41 -17.14
N GLU A 84 -8.70 9.82 -17.23
CA GLU A 84 -9.17 11.09 -16.68
C GLU A 84 -9.10 11.06 -15.14
N GLY A 85 -8.48 12.09 -14.54
CA GLY A 85 -8.28 12.16 -13.09
C GLY A 85 -6.88 11.74 -12.65
N SER A 86 -6.09 11.14 -13.54
CA SER A 86 -4.75 10.62 -13.23
C SER A 86 -3.66 11.69 -13.32
N LEU A 87 -2.57 11.44 -12.60
CA LEU A 87 -1.37 12.27 -12.61
C LEU A 87 -0.29 11.59 -13.45
N TYR A 88 0.26 12.30 -14.41
CA TYR A 88 1.36 11.82 -15.24
C TYR A 88 2.63 12.60 -14.98
N VAL A 89 3.77 11.92 -14.92
CA VAL A 89 5.09 12.54 -14.80
C VAL A 89 5.89 12.28 -16.07
N LEU A 90 6.35 13.37 -16.69
CA LEU A 90 7.24 13.29 -17.84
C LEU A 90 8.69 13.42 -17.37
N LYS A 91 9.52 12.42 -17.68
CA LYS A 91 10.98 12.39 -17.45
C LYS A 91 11.67 12.06 -18.77
N GLY A 92 12.32 13.04 -19.38
CA GLY A 92 12.92 12.85 -20.71
C GLY A 92 11.85 12.56 -21.78
N ASP A 93 11.91 11.38 -22.39
CA ASP A 93 10.92 10.86 -23.35
C ASP A 93 9.93 9.87 -22.72
N ARG A 94 10.07 9.58 -21.43
CA ARG A 94 9.18 8.68 -20.67
C ARG A 94 7.98 9.42 -20.10
N THR A 95 6.85 8.73 -20.08
CA THR A 95 5.63 9.12 -19.39
C THR A 95 5.35 8.05 -18.34
N ILE A 96 5.34 8.45 -17.07
CA ILE A 96 5.04 7.59 -15.93
C ILE A 96 3.67 7.99 -15.41
N GLU A 97 2.76 7.04 -15.30
CA GLU A 97 1.47 7.22 -14.64
C GLU A 97 1.66 7.02 -13.13
N PHE A 98 1.15 7.95 -12.34
CA PHE A 98 1.14 7.86 -10.89
C PHE A 98 -0.24 7.36 -10.46
N ASP A 99 -0.25 6.15 -9.90
CA ASP A 99 -1.46 5.43 -9.53
C ASP A 99 -1.45 5.06 -8.05
N GLY A 100 -1.15 6.07 -7.23
CA GLY A 100 -1.06 6.00 -5.78
C GLY A 100 -1.92 7.06 -5.08
N GLU A 101 -1.77 7.14 -3.77
CA GLU A 101 -2.49 8.10 -2.93
C GLU A 101 -2.21 9.54 -3.36
N PHE A 102 -3.28 10.32 -3.59
CA PHE A 102 -3.17 11.73 -3.95
C PHE A 102 -2.87 12.62 -2.73
N ALA A 103 -1.74 12.37 -2.08
CA ALA A 103 -1.25 13.07 -0.90
C ALA A 103 0.09 13.77 -1.18
N ALA A 104 0.34 14.90 -0.49
CA ALA A 104 1.47 15.78 -0.81
C ALA A 104 2.83 15.17 -0.43
N ASP A 105 2.88 14.46 0.69
CA ASP A 105 4.01 13.66 1.15
C ASP A 105 4.32 12.52 0.17
N VAL A 106 3.32 11.70 -0.18
CA VAL A 106 3.47 10.58 -1.13
C VAL A 106 3.98 11.07 -2.49
N LEU A 107 3.37 12.14 -3.04
CA LEU A 107 3.81 12.73 -4.30
C LEU A 107 5.23 13.30 -4.24
N VAL A 108 5.63 13.89 -3.11
CA VAL A 108 6.99 14.41 -2.96
C VAL A 108 8.00 13.27 -2.91
N GLU A 109 7.72 12.21 -2.17
CA GLU A 109 8.59 11.02 -2.10
C GLU A 109 8.71 10.34 -3.47
N PHE A 110 7.58 10.08 -4.13
CA PHE A 110 7.54 9.53 -5.49
C PHE A 110 8.39 10.35 -6.48
N LEU A 111 8.25 11.69 -6.45
CA LEU A 111 9.02 12.56 -7.34
C LEU A 111 10.50 12.62 -6.98
N LEU A 112 10.87 12.54 -5.70
CA LEU A 112 12.26 12.48 -5.29
C LEU A 112 12.91 11.20 -5.80
N ASP A 113 12.28 10.05 -5.60
CA ASP A 113 12.73 8.76 -6.12
C ASP A 113 12.85 8.77 -7.65
N LEU A 114 11.90 9.42 -8.34
CA LEU A 114 11.93 9.54 -9.78
C LEU A 114 13.01 10.52 -10.29
N ILE A 115 13.52 11.45 -9.49
CA ILE A 115 14.67 12.31 -9.87
C ILE A 115 15.98 11.50 -9.83
N GLU A 116 16.05 10.48 -8.99
CA GLU A 116 17.27 9.69 -8.85
C GLU A 116 17.60 8.86 -10.10
N ASP A 117 18.85 8.41 -10.15
CA ASP A 117 19.35 7.56 -11.22
C ASP A 117 18.58 6.21 -11.21
N PRO A 118 18.27 5.64 -12.39
CA PRO A 118 17.51 4.39 -12.50
C PRO A 118 18.21 3.18 -11.91
N VAL A 119 19.54 3.23 -11.72
CA VAL A 119 20.32 2.13 -11.18
C VAL A 119 21.23 2.61 -10.05
N GLU A 120 21.03 2.06 -8.86
CA GLU A 120 21.87 2.32 -7.69
C GLU A 120 23.12 1.42 -7.68
N ILE A 121 24.30 1.98 -7.42
CA ILE A 121 25.55 1.21 -7.43
C ILE A 121 25.92 0.71 -6.04
N VAL A 122 26.07 -0.61 -5.90
CA VAL A 122 26.48 -1.31 -4.68
C VAL A 122 27.96 -1.69 -4.78
N ASN A 123 28.83 -0.96 -4.09
CA ASN A 123 30.29 -1.10 -4.14
C ASN A 123 30.94 -1.38 -2.79
N ASN A 124 30.21 -1.26 -1.67
CA ASN A 124 30.77 -1.49 -0.35
C ASN A 124 29.86 -2.32 0.58
N LYS A 125 30.42 -2.78 1.71
CA LYS A 125 29.71 -3.66 2.65
C LYS A 125 28.43 -3.03 3.24
N LEU A 126 28.43 -1.72 3.47
CA LEU A 126 27.26 -1.03 4.04
C LEU A 126 26.14 -0.94 3.00
N GLU A 127 26.48 -0.64 1.74
CA GLU A 127 25.51 -0.65 0.63
C GLU A 127 24.95 -2.06 0.41
N VAL A 128 25.77 -3.11 0.52
CA VAL A 128 25.24 -4.48 0.46
C VAL A 128 24.25 -4.74 1.60
N GLN A 129 24.53 -4.25 2.82
CA GLN A 129 23.59 -4.38 3.94
C GLN A 129 22.30 -3.58 3.74
N ALA A 130 22.37 -2.42 3.09
CA ALA A 130 21.19 -1.64 2.73
C ALA A 130 20.35 -2.38 1.69
N PHE A 131 20.99 -2.89 0.63
CA PHE A 131 20.37 -3.74 -0.37
C PHE A 131 19.69 -4.97 0.25
N GLU A 132 20.37 -5.69 1.15
CA GLU A 132 19.85 -6.89 1.83
C GLU A 132 18.62 -6.59 2.73
N ARG A 133 18.40 -5.33 3.15
CA ARG A 133 17.26 -4.96 4.03
C ARG A 133 15.95 -4.67 3.29
N ILE A 134 16.01 -4.42 1.98
CA ILE A 134 14.82 -4.19 1.17
C ILE A 134 14.16 -5.54 0.94
N GLU A 135 13.15 -5.89 1.71
CA GLU A 135 12.49 -7.19 1.63
C GLU A 135 11.08 -7.10 1.02
N ASP A 136 10.46 -5.93 1.03
CA ASP A 136 9.05 -5.71 0.70
C ASP A 136 8.83 -5.14 -0.71
N GLN A 137 9.86 -5.09 -1.53
CA GLN A 137 9.81 -4.58 -2.91
C GLN A 137 10.59 -5.49 -3.85
N ILE A 138 10.09 -5.60 -5.09
CA ILE A 138 10.85 -6.25 -6.17
C ILE A 138 12.13 -5.45 -6.37
N LYS A 139 13.27 -6.15 -6.42
CA LYS A 139 14.56 -5.54 -6.73
C LYS A 139 15.41 -6.43 -7.62
N LEU A 140 16.20 -5.80 -8.49
CA LEU A 140 17.14 -6.50 -9.36
C LEU A 140 18.57 -6.13 -9.00
N LEU A 141 19.49 -7.08 -9.09
CA LEU A 141 20.92 -6.82 -8.92
C LEU A 141 21.74 -7.45 -10.04
N GLY A 142 22.41 -6.61 -10.82
CA GLY A 142 23.33 -7.03 -11.87
C GLY A 142 24.81 -6.89 -11.49
N PHE A 143 25.65 -7.87 -11.89
CA PHE A 143 27.10 -7.73 -11.81
C PHE A 143 27.71 -7.52 -13.21
N PHE A 144 28.30 -6.34 -13.43
CA PHE A 144 28.87 -5.96 -14.73
C PHE A 144 30.34 -5.59 -14.63
N LYS A 145 30.98 -5.42 -15.79
CA LYS A 145 32.40 -5.09 -15.85
C LYS A 145 32.69 -3.66 -15.37
N ASN A 146 31.86 -2.70 -15.79
CA ASN A 146 31.92 -1.27 -15.52
C ASN A 146 30.72 -0.58 -16.20
N GLU A 147 30.58 0.74 -15.97
CA GLU A 147 29.53 1.58 -16.56
C GLU A 147 29.57 1.65 -18.11
N ASP A 148 30.75 1.44 -18.71
CA ASP A 148 30.91 1.44 -20.17
C ASP A 148 30.43 0.14 -20.84
N SER A 149 30.09 -0.89 -20.06
CA SER A 149 29.65 -2.20 -20.56
C SER A 149 28.32 -2.08 -21.32
N GLU A 150 28.24 -2.67 -22.51
CA GLU A 150 26.97 -2.72 -23.28
C GLU A 150 25.85 -3.40 -22.48
N TYR A 151 26.19 -4.44 -21.69
CA TYR A 151 25.23 -5.14 -20.83
C TYR A 151 24.73 -4.31 -19.65
N TYR A 152 25.56 -3.39 -19.14
CA TYR A 152 25.13 -2.48 -18.07
C TYR A 152 24.19 -1.41 -18.65
N LYS A 153 24.47 -0.93 -19.87
CA LYS A 153 23.59 0.03 -20.56
C LYS A 153 22.22 -0.55 -20.85
N ALA A 154 22.15 -1.78 -21.36
CA ALA A 154 20.88 -2.48 -21.54
C ALA A 154 20.12 -2.67 -20.21
N PHE A 155 20.84 -2.96 -19.11
CA PHE A 155 20.24 -3.05 -17.78
C PHE A 155 19.73 -1.71 -17.26
N GLN A 156 20.47 -0.63 -17.52
CA GLN A 156 20.07 0.74 -17.18
C GLN A 156 18.85 1.19 -18.00
N GLU A 157 18.82 0.90 -19.30
CA GLU A 157 17.69 1.17 -20.18
C GLU A 157 16.45 0.39 -19.69
N ALA A 158 16.60 -0.89 -19.32
CA ALA A 158 15.49 -1.67 -18.74
C ALA A 158 14.98 -1.07 -17.41
N ALA A 159 15.88 -0.62 -16.53
CA ALA A 159 15.52 0.01 -15.25
C ALA A 159 14.64 1.25 -15.43
N GLU A 160 14.84 2.01 -16.52
CA GLU A 160 14.04 3.18 -16.82
C GLU A 160 12.55 2.88 -17.09
N HIS A 161 12.21 1.65 -17.49
CA HIS A 161 10.80 1.24 -17.68
C HIS A 161 10.04 1.05 -16.37
N PHE A 162 10.75 0.84 -15.25
CA PHE A 162 10.14 0.47 -13.98
C PHE A 162 10.40 1.48 -12.85
N GLN A 163 11.05 2.61 -13.14
CA GLN A 163 11.21 3.67 -12.16
C GLN A 163 9.85 4.31 -11.81
N PRO A 164 9.61 4.65 -10.53
CA PRO A 164 10.43 4.37 -9.34
C PRO A 164 10.05 3.09 -8.59
N TYR A 165 9.08 2.33 -9.11
CA TYR A 165 8.39 1.23 -8.43
C TYR A 165 9.25 -0.02 -8.19
N ILE A 166 10.11 -0.39 -9.15
CA ILE A 166 11.03 -1.52 -9.02
C ILE A 166 12.48 -1.01 -8.95
N LYS A 167 13.21 -1.42 -7.90
CA LYS A 167 14.56 -0.92 -7.64
C LYS A 167 15.61 -1.74 -8.39
N PHE A 168 16.43 -1.08 -9.20
CA PHE A 168 17.54 -1.71 -9.93
C PHE A 168 18.86 -1.35 -9.26
N PHE A 169 19.67 -2.36 -9.00
CA PHE A 169 21.00 -2.25 -8.42
C PHE A 169 22.04 -2.83 -9.36
N ALA A 170 23.25 -2.27 -9.33
CA ALA A 170 24.39 -2.83 -10.02
C ALA A 170 25.65 -2.84 -9.16
N THR A 171 26.54 -3.79 -9.43
CA THR A 171 27.89 -3.77 -8.88
C THR A 171 28.92 -3.95 -9.99
N PHE A 172 30.07 -3.32 -9.82
CA PHE A 172 31.27 -3.57 -10.62
C PHE A 172 32.39 -4.22 -9.79
N ASP A 173 32.15 -4.40 -8.48
CA ASP A 173 33.12 -4.94 -7.55
C ASP A 173 33.02 -6.47 -7.45
N LYS A 174 34.13 -7.15 -7.73
CA LYS A 174 34.20 -8.62 -7.69
C LYS A 174 33.99 -9.20 -6.28
N GLY A 175 34.34 -8.45 -5.24
CA GLY A 175 34.15 -8.85 -3.85
C GLY A 175 32.67 -8.81 -3.46
N VAL A 176 31.97 -7.73 -3.84
CA VAL A 176 30.52 -7.60 -3.68
C VAL A 176 29.80 -8.70 -4.45
N ALA A 177 30.11 -8.87 -5.75
CA ALA A 177 29.50 -9.91 -6.57
C ALA A 177 29.70 -11.32 -5.98
N LYS A 178 30.89 -11.61 -5.44
CA LYS A 178 31.16 -12.88 -4.75
C LYS A 178 30.35 -13.05 -3.46
N LYS A 179 30.13 -11.98 -2.68
CA LYS A 179 29.29 -12.03 -1.48
C LYS A 179 27.83 -12.35 -1.83
N LEU A 180 27.36 -11.78 -2.94
CA LEU A 180 25.98 -11.92 -3.43
C LEU A 180 25.82 -13.07 -4.43
N SER A 181 26.83 -13.96 -4.53
CA SER A 181 26.82 -15.15 -5.40
C SER A 181 26.58 -14.91 -6.90
N LEU A 182 26.84 -13.69 -7.40
CA LEU A 182 26.64 -13.31 -8.80
C LEU A 182 27.88 -13.56 -9.67
N LYS A 183 27.65 -14.05 -10.89
CA LYS A 183 28.66 -14.17 -11.95
C LYS A 183 28.63 -12.94 -12.88
N MET A 184 29.70 -12.74 -13.66
CA MET A 184 29.76 -11.63 -14.64
C MET A 184 28.56 -11.67 -15.60
N ASN A 185 27.96 -10.49 -15.81
CA ASN A 185 26.74 -10.24 -16.60
C ASN A 185 25.50 -11.01 -16.14
N GLU A 186 25.49 -11.51 -14.89
CA GLU A 186 24.32 -12.14 -14.29
C GLU A 186 23.47 -11.09 -13.60
N VAL A 187 22.16 -11.22 -13.72
CA VAL A 187 21.17 -10.41 -13.01
C VAL A 187 20.34 -11.35 -12.16
N GLY A 188 20.27 -11.06 -10.86
CA GLY A 188 19.34 -11.70 -9.93
C GLY A 188 18.09 -10.85 -9.78
N PHE A 189 16.93 -11.46 -9.94
CA PHE A 189 15.61 -10.90 -9.62
C PHE A 189 15.22 -11.37 -8.23
N TYR A 190 14.93 -10.44 -7.33
CA TYR A 190 14.52 -10.73 -5.96
C TYR A 190 13.06 -10.35 -5.84
N GLU A 191 12.21 -11.37 -5.77
CA GLU A 191 10.82 -11.22 -5.40
C GLU A 191 10.72 -10.82 -3.92
N PRO A 192 9.75 -9.95 -3.54
CA PRO A 192 9.51 -9.60 -2.14
C PRO A 192 9.42 -10.82 -1.24
N PHE A 193 10.03 -10.71 -0.07
CA PHE A 193 10.02 -11.67 1.03
C PHE A 193 10.66 -13.03 0.76
N MET A 194 11.21 -13.24 -0.45
CA MET A 194 11.94 -14.46 -0.81
C MET A 194 13.42 -14.38 -0.39
N ASP A 195 13.95 -15.50 0.09
CA ASP A 195 15.34 -15.58 0.59
C ASP A 195 16.38 -15.64 -0.55
N GLU A 196 16.03 -16.32 -1.65
CA GLU A 196 16.92 -16.53 -2.80
C GLU A 196 16.40 -15.82 -4.05
N PRO A 197 17.28 -15.22 -4.86
CA PRO A 197 16.88 -14.60 -6.12
C PRO A 197 16.66 -15.62 -7.24
N ASN A 198 15.71 -15.31 -8.10
CA ASN A 198 15.59 -15.93 -9.41
C ASN A 198 16.66 -15.38 -10.36
N VAL A 199 17.56 -16.25 -10.82
CA VAL A 199 18.59 -15.85 -11.79
C VAL A 199 17.96 -15.79 -13.18
N ILE A 200 17.95 -14.60 -13.79
CA ILE A 200 17.37 -14.42 -15.13
C ILE A 200 18.11 -15.32 -16.13
N PRO A 201 17.40 -16.16 -16.90
CA PRO A 201 18.02 -17.15 -17.79
C PRO A 201 18.64 -16.50 -19.04
N ASN A 202 19.54 -17.23 -19.70
CA ASN A 202 20.07 -16.89 -21.04
C ASN A 202 20.98 -15.65 -21.17
N LYS A 203 21.72 -15.27 -20.11
CA LYS A 203 22.68 -14.16 -20.18
C LYS A 203 23.74 -14.27 -21.30
N PRO A 204 24.24 -13.14 -21.84
CA PRO A 204 23.90 -11.76 -21.49
C PRO A 204 22.57 -11.31 -22.11
N TYR A 205 21.91 -10.35 -21.46
CA TYR A 205 20.54 -9.93 -21.77
C TYR A 205 20.49 -8.65 -22.63
N THR A 206 19.46 -8.51 -23.45
CA THR A 206 19.04 -7.22 -24.02
C THR A 206 18.14 -6.44 -23.06
N GLU A 207 17.84 -5.18 -23.39
CA GLU A 207 16.84 -4.37 -22.67
C GLU A 207 15.49 -5.09 -22.65
N GLU A 208 15.04 -5.56 -23.81
CA GLU A 208 13.72 -6.19 -23.98
C GLU A 208 13.60 -7.51 -23.21
N GLU A 209 14.65 -8.33 -23.19
CA GLU A 209 14.65 -9.59 -22.42
C GLU A 209 14.52 -9.34 -20.91
N LEU A 210 15.13 -8.27 -20.39
CA LEU A 210 14.99 -7.88 -18.98
C LEU A 210 13.59 -7.34 -18.70
N VAL A 211 13.07 -6.49 -19.59
CA VAL A 211 11.72 -5.91 -19.44
C VAL A 211 10.65 -7.00 -19.49
N GLU A 212 10.76 -7.95 -20.41
CA GLU A 212 9.82 -9.07 -20.54
C GLU A 212 9.87 -9.98 -19.29
N PHE A 213 11.06 -10.31 -18.80
CA PHE A 213 11.21 -11.12 -17.59
C PHE A 213 10.57 -10.44 -16.37
N VAL A 214 10.84 -9.15 -16.16
CA VAL A 214 10.26 -8.42 -15.02
C VAL A 214 8.75 -8.36 -15.12
N LYS A 215 8.19 -8.12 -16.32
CA LYS A 215 6.73 -8.11 -16.54
C LYS A 215 6.07 -9.47 -16.31
N GLU A 216 6.74 -10.56 -16.66
CA GLU A 216 6.23 -11.92 -16.42
C GLU A 216 6.20 -12.26 -14.92
N HIS A 217 7.07 -11.65 -14.11
CA HIS A 217 7.22 -11.92 -12.67
C HIS A 217 6.80 -10.72 -11.80
N GLN A 218 5.97 -9.83 -12.36
CA GLN A 218 5.64 -8.54 -11.72
C GLN A 218 4.64 -8.66 -10.58
N ARG A 219 3.95 -9.80 -10.45
CA ARG A 219 3.00 -10.11 -9.39
C ARG A 219 3.62 -11.07 -8.38
N PRO A 220 4.10 -10.59 -7.22
CA PRO A 220 4.66 -11.44 -6.16
C PRO A 220 3.60 -12.31 -5.47
N THR A 221 4.03 -13.41 -4.88
CA THR A 221 3.18 -14.25 -4.03
C THR A 221 2.74 -13.52 -2.76
N LEU A 222 3.61 -12.70 -2.17
CA LEU A 222 3.29 -11.79 -1.08
C LEU A 222 3.75 -10.38 -1.45
N ARG A 223 2.82 -9.44 -1.51
CA ARG A 223 3.08 -8.05 -1.89
C ARG A 223 2.52 -7.10 -0.83
N ARG A 224 3.26 -6.03 -0.55
CA ARG A 224 2.83 -4.96 0.36
C ARG A 224 2.01 -3.93 -0.42
N LEU A 225 0.86 -3.52 0.10
CA LEU A 225 0.16 -2.34 -0.40
C LEU A 225 0.93 -1.10 0.06
N ARG A 226 1.30 -0.21 -0.88
CA ARG A 226 2.06 0.99 -0.54
C ARG A 226 1.36 2.24 -1.05
N PRO A 227 1.49 3.39 -0.37
CA PRO A 227 0.82 4.62 -0.80
C PRO A 227 1.18 5.04 -2.23
N GLU A 228 2.40 4.77 -2.70
CA GLU A 228 2.84 5.19 -4.03
C GLU A 228 2.21 4.43 -5.21
N ASP A 229 1.67 3.22 -4.99
CA ASP A 229 1.14 2.31 -6.02
C ASP A 229 -0.13 1.56 -5.57
N MET A 230 -0.85 2.12 -4.59
CA MET A 230 -1.97 1.43 -3.95
C MET A 230 -3.12 1.10 -4.92
N PHE A 231 -3.38 1.95 -5.92
CA PHE A 231 -4.47 1.73 -6.87
C PHE A 231 -4.05 0.71 -7.91
N GLU A 232 -2.84 0.81 -8.48
CA GLU A 232 -2.28 -0.20 -9.40
C GLU A 232 -2.33 -1.59 -8.77
N THR A 233 -1.91 -1.69 -7.51
CA THR A 233 -1.90 -2.96 -6.76
C THR A 233 -3.31 -3.51 -6.51
N TRP A 234 -4.27 -2.63 -6.23
CA TRP A 234 -5.65 -3.02 -5.95
C TRP A 234 -6.44 -3.37 -7.23
N GLU A 235 -6.13 -2.76 -8.37
CA GLU A 235 -6.74 -3.08 -9.66
C GLU A 235 -6.17 -4.39 -10.26
N ASP A 236 -4.99 -4.81 -9.81
CA ASP A 236 -4.33 -6.04 -10.23
C ASP A 236 -4.88 -7.28 -9.50
N ASP A 237 -6.19 -7.52 -9.59
CA ASP A 237 -6.89 -8.62 -8.91
C ASP A 237 -6.62 -10.02 -9.51
N LEU A 238 -6.96 -11.06 -8.75
CA LEU A 238 -6.98 -12.46 -9.20
C LEU A 238 -8.43 -12.94 -9.28
N ASN A 239 -9.00 -13.00 -10.49
CA ASN A 239 -10.35 -13.52 -10.73
C ASN A 239 -11.46 -12.77 -9.95
N GLY A 240 -11.32 -11.45 -9.76
CA GLY A 240 -12.26 -10.59 -9.07
C GLY A 240 -12.08 -10.51 -7.56
N ILE A 241 -11.04 -11.12 -7.00
CA ILE A 241 -10.77 -11.14 -5.56
C ILE A 241 -9.32 -10.77 -5.23
N HIS A 242 -9.11 -10.31 -3.99
CA HIS A 242 -7.80 -10.27 -3.32
C HIS A 242 -7.84 -11.10 -2.05
N ILE A 243 -6.76 -11.84 -1.78
CA ILE A 243 -6.46 -12.33 -0.43
C ILE A 243 -5.73 -11.20 0.30
N VAL A 244 -6.35 -10.61 1.31
CA VAL A 244 -5.85 -9.44 2.03
C VAL A 244 -5.45 -9.84 3.44
N ALA A 245 -4.26 -9.44 3.87
CA ALA A 245 -3.78 -9.63 5.23
C ALA A 245 -3.45 -8.28 5.88
N PHE A 246 -4.06 -7.98 7.02
CA PHE A 246 -3.70 -6.83 7.84
C PHE A 246 -2.74 -7.26 8.96
N ALA A 247 -1.59 -6.58 9.05
CA ALA A 247 -0.64 -6.82 10.13
C ALA A 247 0.25 -5.58 10.34
N GLU A 248 0.25 -5.02 11.54
CA GLU A 248 1.13 -3.90 11.89
C GLU A 248 2.55 -4.41 12.16
N LYS A 249 3.54 -3.98 11.37
CA LYS A 249 4.92 -4.48 11.51
C LYS A 249 5.58 -4.07 12.83
N SER A 250 5.17 -2.95 13.42
CA SER A 250 5.69 -2.45 14.69
C SER A 250 5.12 -3.16 15.91
N ASP A 251 3.95 -3.78 15.77
CA ASP A 251 3.30 -4.55 16.82
C ASP A 251 3.91 -5.97 16.92
N PRO A 252 4.13 -6.54 18.11
CA PRO A 252 4.68 -7.88 18.26
C PRO A 252 3.87 -8.98 17.56
N ASP A 253 2.54 -8.92 17.65
CA ASP A 253 1.65 -9.95 17.12
C ASP A 253 1.52 -9.78 15.61
N GLY A 254 1.43 -8.54 15.14
CA GLY A 254 1.53 -8.20 13.71
C GLY A 254 2.86 -8.65 13.08
N TYR A 255 3.99 -8.48 13.78
CA TYR A 255 5.29 -8.97 13.32
C TYR A 255 5.35 -10.50 13.24
N GLU A 256 4.84 -11.20 14.26
CA GLU A 256 4.79 -12.67 14.26
C GLU A 256 3.91 -13.20 13.12
N PHE A 257 2.72 -12.64 12.94
CA PHE A 257 1.83 -13.00 11.85
C PHE A 257 2.44 -12.73 10.47
N LEU A 258 3.15 -11.61 10.30
CA LEU A 258 3.86 -11.32 9.07
C LEU A 258 4.95 -12.36 8.76
N GLU A 259 5.69 -12.86 9.76
CA GLU A 259 6.67 -13.93 9.53
C GLU A 259 6.00 -15.25 9.11
N ILE A 260 4.77 -15.53 9.59
CA ILE A 260 3.95 -16.67 9.14
C ILE A 260 3.53 -16.49 7.67
N LEU A 261 3.05 -15.30 7.31
CA LEU A 261 2.71 -14.95 5.91
C LEU A 261 3.90 -15.13 4.97
N LYS A 262 5.09 -14.65 5.38
CA LYS A 262 6.33 -14.83 4.60
C LYS A 262 6.67 -16.32 4.41
N GLN A 263 6.46 -17.15 5.43
CA GLN A 263 6.70 -18.58 5.32
C GLN A 263 5.74 -19.24 4.33
N VAL A 264 4.43 -18.99 4.46
CA VAL A 264 3.41 -19.53 3.54
C VAL A 264 3.67 -19.09 2.10
N ALA A 265 4.04 -17.82 1.90
CA ALA A 265 4.37 -17.29 0.58
C ALA A 265 5.61 -17.97 -0.03
N ARG A 266 6.65 -18.26 0.76
CA ARG A 266 7.84 -18.99 0.28
C ARG A 266 7.51 -20.42 -0.10
N ASP A 267 6.69 -21.09 0.70
CA ASP A 267 6.31 -22.49 0.45
C ASP A 267 5.41 -22.62 -0.80
N ASN A 268 4.71 -21.54 -1.17
CA ASN A 268 3.76 -21.49 -2.29
C ASN A 268 4.19 -20.56 -3.45
N THR A 269 5.45 -20.14 -3.52
CA THR A 269 5.92 -19.14 -4.51
C THR A 269 5.75 -19.57 -5.97
N ASP A 270 5.76 -20.88 -6.23
CA ASP A 270 5.57 -21.43 -7.58
C ASP A 270 4.08 -21.48 -8.02
N ASN A 271 3.13 -21.08 -7.16
CA ASN A 271 1.70 -21.07 -7.48
C ASN A 271 1.28 -19.72 -8.12
N PRO A 272 1.01 -19.68 -9.44
CA PRO A 272 0.67 -18.44 -10.14
C PRO A 272 -0.72 -17.90 -9.79
N ASP A 273 -1.56 -18.72 -9.17
CA ASP A 273 -2.92 -18.37 -8.77
C ASP A 273 -2.96 -17.80 -7.33
N LEU A 274 -1.80 -17.67 -6.65
CA LEU A 274 -1.69 -17.12 -5.31
C LEU A 274 -0.98 -15.75 -5.33
N SER A 275 -1.67 -14.74 -4.82
CA SER A 275 -1.07 -13.45 -4.46
C SER A 275 -1.78 -12.90 -3.22
N ILE A 276 -1.01 -12.69 -2.14
CA ILE A 276 -1.48 -12.15 -0.87
C ILE A 276 -1.07 -10.69 -0.79
N LEU A 277 -2.04 -9.83 -0.54
CA LEU A 277 -1.86 -8.39 -0.33
C LEU A 277 -1.73 -8.11 1.17
N TRP A 278 -0.51 -7.89 1.65
CA TRP A 278 -0.26 -7.42 3.01
C TRP A 278 -0.45 -5.91 3.09
N ILE A 279 -1.27 -5.47 4.05
CA ILE A 279 -1.50 -4.07 4.39
C ILE A 279 -1.04 -3.85 5.82
N ASP A 280 -0.12 -2.91 6.01
CA ASP A 280 0.20 -2.37 7.32
C ASP A 280 -0.76 -1.20 7.62
N PRO A 281 -1.67 -1.31 8.62
CA PRO A 281 -2.64 -0.25 8.91
C PRO A 281 -2.01 1.12 9.21
N ASP A 282 -0.77 1.15 9.71
CA ASP A 282 -0.03 2.37 10.02
C ASP A 282 0.34 3.19 8.78
N ASP A 283 0.43 2.56 7.61
CA ASP A 283 0.67 3.24 6.33
C ASP A 283 -0.57 4.01 5.85
N PHE A 284 -1.77 3.60 6.28
CA PHE A 284 -3.05 4.12 5.79
C PHE A 284 -3.99 4.57 6.91
N PRO A 285 -3.57 5.51 7.78
CA PRO A 285 -4.33 5.88 8.98
C PRO A 285 -5.72 6.45 8.69
N LEU A 286 -5.96 6.98 7.48
CA LEU A 286 -7.26 7.50 7.06
C LEU A 286 -8.23 6.40 6.59
N LEU A 287 -7.73 5.22 6.25
CA LEU A 287 -8.53 4.09 5.76
C LEU A 287 -8.89 3.07 6.85
N VAL A 288 -8.16 3.04 7.97
CA VAL A 288 -8.43 2.14 9.11
C VAL A 288 -9.91 2.13 9.50
N ALA A 289 -10.47 3.31 9.79
CA ALA A 289 -11.88 3.42 10.20
C ALA A 289 -12.88 3.05 9.08
N TYR A 290 -12.47 3.15 7.82
CA TYR A 290 -13.27 2.66 6.70
C TYR A 290 -13.25 1.13 6.65
N TRP A 291 -12.08 0.51 6.71
CA TRP A 291 -11.93 -0.94 6.66
C TRP A 291 -12.61 -1.65 7.83
N GLU A 292 -12.41 -1.20 9.07
CA GLU A 292 -13.11 -1.77 10.24
C GLU A 292 -14.64 -1.69 10.08
N LYS A 293 -15.14 -0.58 9.53
CA LYS A 293 -16.58 -0.40 9.32
C LYS A 293 -17.11 -1.26 8.17
N THR A 294 -16.36 -1.37 7.08
CA THR A 294 -16.78 -2.10 5.88
C THR A 294 -16.70 -3.60 6.12
N PHE A 295 -15.55 -4.08 6.58
CA PHE A 295 -15.22 -5.50 6.74
C PHE A 295 -15.62 -6.07 8.11
N LYS A 296 -16.03 -5.23 9.06
CA LYS A 296 -16.43 -5.65 10.43
C LYS A 296 -15.32 -6.35 11.23
N ILE A 297 -14.08 -6.04 10.90
CA ILE A 297 -12.87 -6.56 11.57
C ILE A 297 -12.30 -5.54 12.56
N ASP A 298 -11.42 -6.02 13.45
CA ASP A 298 -10.64 -5.21 14.37
C ASP A 298 -9.19 -5.12 13.88
N LEU A 299 -8.76 -3.95 13.42
CA LEU A 299 -7.43 -3.74 12.86
C LEU A 299 -6.34 -3.50 13.92
N PHE A 300 -6.68 -3.53 15.21
CA PHE A 300 -5.69 -3.66 16.28
C PHE A 300 -5.11 -5.08 16.39
N LYS A 301 -5.68 -6.03 15.64
CA LYS A 301 -5.31 -7.44 15.63
C LYS A 301 -4.94 -7.87 14.21
N PRO A 302 -4.05 -8.85 14.03
CA PRO A 302 -3.79 -9.41 12.71
C PRO A 302 -5.07 -10.01 12.09
N GLN A 303 -5.27 -9.79 10.80
CA GLN A 303 -6.42 -10.28 10.05
C GLN A 303 -5.97 -10.88 8.72
N ILE A 304 -6.66 -11.90 8.22
CA ILE A 304 -6.53 -12.35 6.83
C ILE A 304 -7.90 -12.75 6.29
N GLY A 305 -8.18 -12.37 5.05
CA GLY A 305 -9.49 -12.53 4.45
C GLY A 305 -9.44 -12.47 2.93
N VAL A 306 -10.60 -12.72 2.31
CA VAL A 306 -10.84 -12.54 0.89
C VAL A 306 -11.74 -11.33 0.72
N VAL A 307 -11.41 -10.44 -0.21
CA VAL A 307 -12.22 -9.27 -0.56
C VAL A 307 -12.58 -9.32 -2.05
N ASN A 308 -13.86 -9.23 -2.36
CA ASN A 308 -14.36 -9.07 -3.72
C ASN A 308 -14.20 -7.60 -4.16
N VAL A 309 -13.51 -7.38 -5.29
CA VAL A 309 -13.19 -6.02 -5.76
C VAL A 309 -14.40 -5.26 -6.33
N THR A 310 -15.49 -5.97 -6.63
CA THR A 310 -16.67 -5.39 -7.31
C THR A 310 -17.61 -4.67 -6.35
N ASP A 311 -17.82 -5.23 -5.16
CA ASP A 311 -18.78 -4.76 -4.16
C ASP A 311 -18.20 -4.60 -2.75
N ALA A 312 -16.92 -4.94 -2.56
CA ALA A 312 -16.22 -4.95 -1.29
C ALA A 312 -16.80 -5.92 -0.26
N ASP A 313 -17.51 -6.96 -0.72
CA ASP A 313 -17.88 -8.08 0.14
C ASP A 313 -16.64 -8.88 0.57
N SER A 314 -16.68 -9.48 1.76
CA SER A 314 -15.49 -10.07 2.35
C SER A 314 -15.75 -11.16 3.37
N VAL A 315 -14.89 -12.19 3.36
CA VAL A 315 -14.85 -13.26 4.37
C VAL A 315 -13.48 -13.30 5.03
N TRP A 316 -13.45 -13.43 6.36
CA TRP A 316 -12.23 -13.35 7.17
C TRP A 316 -12.00 -14.64 7.94
N MET A 317 -10.75 -15.05 8.08
CA MET A 317 -10.35 -16.19 8.90
C MET A 317 -10.68 -15.90 10.38
N GLU A 318 -11.34 -16.84 11.06
CA GLU A 318 -11.55 -16.74 12.49
C GLU A 318 -10.23 -16.93 13.25
N ILE A 319 -9.70 -15.85 13.81
CA ILE A 319 -8.55 -15.85 14.72
C ILE A 319 -9.10 -15.55 16.12
N PRO A 320 -9.18 -16.56 17.02
CA PRO A 320 -9.89 -16.41 18.30
C PRO A 320 -9.30 -15.35 19.23
N ASP A 321 -7.98 -15.24 19.27
CA ASP A 321 -7.24 -14.25 20.07
C ASP A 321 -5.84 -14.00 19.49
N ASP A 322 -5.19 -12.92 19.91
CA ASP A 322 -3.88 -12.48 19.39
C ASP A 322 -2.75 -13.41 19.85
N ASP A 323 -2.93 -14.07 21.01
CA ASP A 323 -2.02 -15.08 21.54
C ASP A 323 -2.10 -16.44 20.78
N ASP A 324 -3.14 -16.62 19.94
CA ASP A 324 -3.46 -17.87 19.24
C ASP A 324 -3.41 -17.68 17.71
N LEU A 325 -2.36 -17.01 17.21
CA LEU A 325 -2.12 -16.87 15.76
C LEU A 325 -2.06 -18.23 15.05
N PRO A 326 -2.59 -18.33 13.82
CA PRO A 326 -2.56 -19.58 13.06
C PRO A 326 -1.12 -19.97 12.72
N THR A 327 -0.84 -21.26 12.73
CA THR A 327 0.41 -21.79 12.18
C THR A 327 0.45 -21.64 10.66
N ALA A 328 1.64 -21.74 10.05
CA ALA A 328 1.78 -21.70 8.59
C ALA A 328 0.95 -22.80 7.89
N GLU A 329 0.83 -23.99 8.49
CA GLU A 329 0.02 -25.10 7.96
C GLU A 329 -1.48 -24.79 8.00
N GLU A 330 -1.98 -24.24 9.11
CA GLU A 330 -3.39 -23.84 9.23
C GLU A 330 -3.75 -22.69 8.27
N LEU A 331 -2.82 -21.76 8.07
CA LEU A 331 -3.01 -20.67 7.13
C LEU A 331 -2.96 -21.15 5.67
N GLU A 332 -2.05 -22.06 5.34
CA GLU A 332 -1.97 -22.68 4.02
C GLU A 332 -3.25 -23.45 3.69
N ASP A 333 -3.77 -24.27 4.62
CA ASP A 333 -5.03 -25.00 4.47
C ASP A 333 -6.21 -24.04 4.19
N TRP A 334 -6.28 -22.91 4.92
CA TRP A 334 -7.31 -21.89 4.70
C TRP A 334 -7.22 -21.24 3.32
N ILE A 335 -6.00 -20.92 2.86
CA ILE A 335 -5.76 -20.37 1.53
C ILE A 335 -6.11 -21.40 0.44
N GLU A 336 -5.79 -22.68 0.61
CA GLU A 336 -6.19 -23.73 -0.34
C GLU A 336 -7.72 -23.85 -0.46
N ASP A 337 -8.44 -23.69 0.66
CA ASP A 337 -9.89 -23.68 0.67
C ASP A 337 -10.48 -22.46 -0.05
N VAL A 338 -9.83 -21.29 0.06
CA VAL A 338 -10.15 -20.09 -0.75
C VAL A 338 -9.91 -20.34 -2.23
N LEU A 339 -8.70 -20.79 -2.60
CA LEU A 339 -8.32 -20.99 -4.01
C LEU A 339 -9.14 -22.09 -4.69
N SER A 340 -9.62 -23.09 -3.93
CA SER A 340 -10.52 -24.13 -4.42
C SER A 340 -11.99 -23.69 -4.48
N GLY A 341 -12.31 -22.49 -3.97
CA GLY A 341 -13.66 -21.91 -3.94
C GLY A 341 -14.57 -22.46 -2.86
N LYS A 342 -14.05 -23.25 -1.90
CA LYS A 342 -14.82 -23.71 -0.74
C LYS A 342 -15.09 -22.57 0.25
N ILE A 343 -14.18 -21.61 0.32
CA ILE A 343 -14.37 -20.33 1.01
C ILE A 343 -14.50 -19.27 -0.08
N ASN A 344 -15.63 -18.58 -0.11
CA ASN A 344 -15.91 -17.51 -1.06
C ASN A 344 -16.87 -16.50 -0.41
N THR A 345 -17.00 -15.32 -1.00
CA THR A 345 -17.82 -14.22 -0.44
C THR A 345 -19.33 -14.44 -0.64
N GLU A 346 -19.74 -15.27 -1.58
CA GLU A 346 -21.15 -15.43 -1.99
C GLU A 346 -21.93 -16.44 -1.13
N ASP A 347 -21.25 -17.28 -0.33
CA ASP A 347 -21.90 -18.33 0.48
C ASP A 347 -22.55 -17.78 1.77
N ASP A 348 -22.20 -16.58 2.21
CA ASP A 348 -22.78 -15.91 3.38
C ASP A 348 -24.23 -15.42 3.15
N ASP A 349 -24.70 -15.41 1.89
CA ASP A 349 -26.06 -14.99 1.51
C ASP A 349 -27.13 -16.10 1.66
N ASN A 350 -26.76 -17.33 2.02
CA ASN A 350 -27.67 -18.49 2.01
C ASN A 350 -28.21 -18.93 3.39
N GLU A 351 -28.00 -18.18 4.46
CA GLU A 351 -28.61 -18.45 5.77
C GLU A 351 -29.86 -17.57 5.99
N ASP A 352 -31.03 -18.04 5.51
CA ASP A 352 -32.37 -17.88 6.15
C ASP A 352 -33.53 -18.19 5.16
N GLU A 353 -33.70 -19.46 4.78
CA GLU A 353 -35.04 -19.99 4.44
C GLU A 353 -35.30 -21.25 5.26
N ASP A 354 -35.36 -21.10 6.58
CA ASP A 354 -35.95 -22.12 7.45
C ASP A 354 -37.46 -22.20 7.15
N ASP A 355 -37.82 -23.33 6.56
CA ASP A 355 -39.13 -23.85 6.24
C ASP A 355 -39.97 -24.04 7.52
N ASP A 356 -40.62 -22.98 8.01
CA ASP A 356 -41.71 -23.08 8.99
C ASP A 356 -42.98 -23.62 8.31
N GLY A 357 -42.88 -24.86 7.85
CA GLY A 357 -43.98 -25.70 7.45
C GLY A 357 -44.65 -26.33 8.65
N ASP A 358 -45.44 -25.57 9.42
CA ASP A 358 -46.48 -26.13 10.29
C ASP A 358 -47.85 -25.51 9.97
N ASN A 359 -48.48 -26.12 8.97
CA ASN A 359 -49.94 -26.14 8.84
C ASN A 359 -50.49 -27.10 9.90
N ASP A 360 -51.09 -26.56 10.95
CA ASP A 360 -52.18 -27.24 11.66
C ASP A 360 -53.33 -26.25 11.88
N ASN A 361 -54.23 -26.21 10.89
CA ASN A 361 -55.63 -25.90 11.15
C ASN A 361 -56.22 -27.10 11.89
N ASP A 362 -56.88 -26.87 13.02
CA ASP A 362 -58.16 -27.51 13.27
C ASP A 362 -58.99 -26.66 14.23
N ASP A 363 -60.25 -26.52 13.82
CA ASP A 363 -61.34 -25.76 14.42
C ASP A 363 -61.78 -26.34 15.79
N ASP A 364 -62.41 -25.50 16.61
CA ASP A 364 -63.78 -25.68 17.11
C ASP A 364 -63.99 -25.05 18.51
N ASP A 365 -64.85 -24.04 18.50
CA ASP A 365 -66.05 -23.86 19.32
C ASP A 365 -65.99 -23.78 20.86
N ASP A 366 -66.64 -22.69 21.29
CA ASP A 366 -67.67 -22.59 22.32
C ASP A 366 -67.32 -22.16 23.76
N ASP A 367 -68.03 -21.08 24.09
CA ASP A 367 -68.78 -20.78 25.31
C ASP A 367 -68.12 -20.08 26.51
N ASP A 368 -68.68 -18.89 26.75
CA ASP A 368 -69.24 -18.40 28.01
C ASP A 368 -68.31 -18.39 29.25
N ASP A 369 -68.07 -17.21 29.83
CA ASP A 369 -69.07 -16.59 30.70
C ASP A 369 -68.52 -15.31 31.36
N ASN A 370 -69.45 -14.38 31.62
CA ASN A 370 -69.25 -13.17 32.41
C ASN A 370 -68.78 -13.50 33.84
N SER A 371 -67.95 -12.63 34.42
CA SER A 371 -68.25 -12.10 35.76
C SER A 371 -67.54 -10.78 36.02
N ASP A 372 -68.37 -9.83 36.45
CA ASP A 372 -68.08 -8.51 36.95
C ASP A 372 -67.28 -8.51 38.28
N ASP A 373 -66.98 -7.29 38.72
CA ASP A 373 -66.69 -6.80 40.08
C ASP A 373 -65.26 -6.23 40.20
N GLU A 374 -65.10 -4.93 39.98
CA GLU A 374 -65.28 -3.84 40.96
C GLU A 374 -64.28 -3.89 42.13
N ASP A 375 -63.47 -2.84 42.14
CA ASP A 375 -63.16 -1.98 43.29
C ASP A 375 -62.11 -2.36 44.36
N ASN A 376 -61.18 -1.40 44.48
CA ASN A 376 -60.62 -0.82 45.71
C ASN A 376 -59.63 -1.67 46.54
N ASP A 377 -58.41 -1.18 46.70
CA ASP A 377 -58.11 -0.28 47.82
C ASP A 377 -56.62 0.15 47.85
N ASP A 378 -56.49 1.43 48.15
CA ASP A 378 -55.36 2.21 48.66
C ASP A 378 -54.16 1.47 49.26
N SER A 379 -52.98 1.99 48.94
CA SER A 379 -51.89 2.15 49.91
C SER A 379 -51.13 3.42 49.59
N ASP A 380 -51.53 4.48 50.31
CA ASP A 380 -50.79 5.72 50.54
C ASP A 380 -49.46 5.48 51.29
N ASP A 381 -48.70 6.58 51.37
CA ASP A 381 -47.56 6.90 52.23
C ASP A 381 -46.18 6.61 51.61
N ASP A 382 -45.54 7.61 51.01
CA ASP A 382 -44.84 8.76 51.63
C ASP A 382 -43.37 8.41 51.93
N ASP A 383 -42.43 9.07 51.25
CA ASP A 383 -41.61 10.11 51.90
C ASP A 383 -40.62 10.75 50.91
N ASP A 384 -40.58 12.07 51.02
CA ASP A 384 -39.74 13.06 50.34
C ASP A 384 -38.24 13.01 50.75
N ASP A 385 -37.45 13.75 49.96
CA ASP A 385 -36.09 14.33 50.17
C ASP A 385 -34.82 13.50 49.83
#